data_AF-J4KAC3-F1
#
_entry.id   AF-J4KAC3-F1
#
_cell.length_a   1.000
_cell.length_b   1.000
_cell.length_c   1.000
_cell.angle_alpha   90.00
_cell.angle_beta   90.00
_cell.angle_gamma   90.00
#
_symmetry.space_group_name_H-M   'P 1'
#
loop_
_entity.id
_entity.type
_entity.pdbx_description
1 polymer ?
#
loop_
_entity_poly.entity_id
_entity_poly.type
_entity_poly.pdbx_seq_one_letter_code
_entity_poly.pdbx_strand_id
1 'polypeptide(L)'
;MYGIGNKKMLNMFILEILRNYTDEDHSLTQQEIIKLLEKDYGTVCDRRSVKNNVLLLKEFGESHGFEISMEDGYRMVFREFDDAELKILIDSILFSKAFSSNQAKELIKKIRGLSSKYFNAKVSNICNIPELNKNINRQNIYSIDKINDAISEGHKISFIYNDIGTDFKLHPRREERYIVNPYRIVANNGKFYLIGNYDKYDNVVHFRIDKMTEVCELEDRVKPMKDVPELKSGINLPKHMAEHIYMFSGKSTAIKLLTTKDMMSELVDWFGTDFSIIKKDEERIIVRVNCNEKAMKFWALQYGPYVEILEPESLRNQIKESIADMSKKYSD
;
A
#
# COMPACT_ATOMS: atom_id res chain seq x y z
N MET A 1 5.34 -24.67 25.01
CA MET A 1 6.34 -25.41 25.82
C MET A 1 7.43 -25.90 24.87
N TYR A 2 8.45 -25.08 24.61
CA TYR A 2 9.63 -25.52 23.85
C TYR A 2 10.57 -26.24 24.82
N GLY A 3 10.23 -27.49 25.12
CA GLY A 3 11.13 -28.37 25.86
C GLY A 3 12.27 -28.81 24.95
N ILE A 4 13.48 -28.34 25.23
CA ILE A 4 14.74 -29.10 25.33
C ILE A 4 15.72 -28.11 25.98
N GLY A 5 16.19 -28.40 27.19
CA GLY A 5 17.27 -27.67 27.86
C GLY A 5 18.61 -27.86 27.13
N ASN A 6 18.71 -27.33 25.91
CA ASN A 6 19.91 -27.41 25.11
C ASN A 6 20.77 -26.19 25.42
N LYS A 7 21.79 -26.37 26.28
CA LYS A 7 22.78 -25.32 26.57
C LYS A 7 23.42 -24.73 25.32
N LYS A 8 23.41 -25.45 24.18
CA LYS A 8 23.90 -24.94 22.88
C LYS A 8 23.07 -23.80 22.31
N MET A 9 21.82 -23.62 22.74
CA MET A 9 20.92 -22.55 22.30
C MET A 9 20.83 -21.38 23.28
N LEU A 10 21.67 -21.37 24.32
CA LEU A 10 21.60 -20.36 25.38
C LEU A 10 21.69 -18.92 24.85
N ASN A 11 22.55 -18.68 23.86
CA ASN A 11 22.64 -17.38 23.19
C ASN A 11 21.31 -16.97 22.51
N MET A 12 20.65 -17.88 21.79
CA MET A 12 19.38 -17.62 21.11
C MET A 12 18.25 -17.32 22.11
N PHE A 13 18.20 -18.06 23.22
CA PHE A 13 17.21 -17.81 24.27
C PHE A 13 17.45 -16.47 24.98
N ILE A 14 18.70 -16.11 25.25
CA ILE A 14 19.03 -14.79 25.81
C ILE A 14 18.66 -13.68 24.82
N LEU A 15 18.96 -13.85 23.52
CA LEU A 15 18.57 -12.90 22.48
C LEU A 15 17.05 -12.69 22.44
N GLU A 16 16.26 -13.77 22.44
CA GLU A 16 14.80 -13.70 22.48
C GLU A 16 14.27 -13.05 23.76
N ILE A 17 14.90 -13.29 24.92
CA ILE A 17 14.55 -12.60 26.16
C ILE A 17 14.78 -11.11 26.03
N LEU A 18 15.96 -10.68 25.57
CA LEU A 18 16.26 -9.27 25.39
C LEU A 18 15.30 -8.64 24.36
N ARG A 19 15.02 -9.32 23.25
CA ARG A 19 14.05 -8.85 22.24
C ARG A 19 12.64 -8.65 22.80
N ASN A 20 12.14 -9.56 23.64
CA ASN A 20 10.75 -9.51 24.09
C ASN A 20 10.56 -8.70 25.37
N TYR A 21 11.56 -8.67 26.26
CA TYR A 21 11.42 -8.14 27.62
C TYR A 21 12.23 -6.88 27.89
N THR A 22 12.98 -6.36 26.91
CA THR A 22 13.75 -5.13 27.03
C THR A 22 13.52 -4.18 25.87
N ASP A 23 13.76 -2.91 26.10
CA ASP A 23 13.89 -1.84 25.11
C ASP A 23 14.75 -0.72 25.74
N GLU A 24 14.81 0.46 25.11
CA GLU A 24 15.59 1.60 25.60
C GLU A 24 15.26 1.99 27.06
N ASP A 25 14.00 1.84 27.47
CA ASP A 25 13.49 2.24 28.78
C ASP A 25 13.46 1.08 29.80
N HIS A 26 13.55 -0.17 29.33
CA HIS A 26 13.37 -1.35 30.16
C HIS A 26 14.58 -2.29 30.09
N SER A 27 15.42 -2.30 31.13
CA SER A 27 16.55 -3.22 31.27
C SER A 27 16.27 -4.40 32.19
N LEU A 28 17.05 -5.48 32.03
CA LEU A 28 17.05 -6.63 32.93
C LEU A 28 18.41 -6.80 33.61
N THR A 29 18.39 -7.28 34.84
CA THR A 29 19.56 -7.82 35.53
C THR A 29 19.87 -9.24 35.05
N GLN A 30 21.11 -9.71 35.27
CA GLN A 30 21.47 -11.11 34.98
C GLN A 30 20.54 -12.11 35.70
N GLN A 31 20.10 -11.79 36.91
CA GLN A 31 19.27 -12.68 37.69
C GLN A 31 17.83 -12.73 37.16
N GLU A 32 17.32 -11.64 36.59
CA GLU A 32 16.03 -11.65 35.89
C GLU A 32 16.11 -12.42 34.58
N ILE A 33 17.21 -12.29 33.83
CA ILE A 33 17.44 -13.10 32.63
C ILE A 33 17.46 -14.59 32.98
N ILE A 34 18.14 -15.01 34.06
CA ILE A 34 18.17 -16.40 34.51
C ILE A 34 16.75 -16.89 34.85
N LYS A 35 15.96 -16.09 35.58
CA LYS A 35 14.57 -16.42 35.92
C LYS A 35 13.71 -16.58 34.65
N LEU A 36 13.88 -15.71 33.66
CA LEU A 36 13.16 -15.79 32.38
C LEU A 36 13.62 -16.99 31.54
N LEU A 37 14.91 -17.34 31.54
CA LEU A 37 15.42 -18.54 30.88
C LEU A 37 14.83 -19.83 31.45
N GLU A 38 14.72 -19.91 32.77
CA GLU A 38 14.11 -21.07 33.44
C GLU A 38 12.60 -21.12 33.17
N LYS A 39 11.92 -19.98 33.31
CA LYS A 39 10.46 -19.87 33.12
C LYS A 39 10.02 -20.16 31.69
N ASP A 40 10.65 -19.52 30.71
CA ASP A 40 10.16 -19.52 29.32
C ASP A 40 10.76 -20.68 28.50
N TYR A 41 11.94 -21.18 28.88
CA TYR A 41 12.71 -22.18 28.12
C TYR A 41 13.21 -23.38 28.95
N GLY A 42 12.91 -23.44 30.27
CA GLY A 42 13.37 -24.54 31.13
C GLY A 42 14.89 -24.65 31.22
N THR A 43 15.63 -23.56 30.97
CA THR A 43 17.09 -23.56 30.87
C THR A 43 17.72 -22.88 32.08
N VAL A 44 18.60 -23.59 32.78
CA VAL A 44 19.33 -23.08 33.94
C VAL A 44 20.79 -22.79 33.56
N CYS A 45 21.26 -21.60 33.91
CA CYS A 45 22.65 -21.20 33.75
C CYS A 45 23.09 -20.26 34.89
N ASP A 46 24.40 -20.04 34.99
CA ASP A 46 24.97 -19.12 35.96
C ASP A 46 25.13 -17.70 35.38
N ARG A 47 25.38 -16.73 36.26
CA ARG A 47 25.56 -15.31 35.90
C ARG A 47 26.71 -15.06 34.91
N ARG A 48 27.81 -15.82 34.99
CA ARG A 48 28.95 -15.69 34.07
C ARG A 48 28.57 -16.20 32.68
N SER A 49 27.80 -17.28 32.61
CA SER A 49 27.23 -17.77 31.35
C SER A 49 26.35 -16.71 30.67
N VAL A 50 25.49 -15.99 31.41
CA VAL A 50 24.71 -14.88 30.85
C VAL A 50 25.61 -13.78 30.30
N LYS A 51 26.56 -13.28 31.10
CA LYS A 51 27.45 -12.19 30.68
C LYS A 51 28.21 -12.54 29.40
N ASN A 52 28.79 -13.74 29.34
CA ASN A 52 29.57 -14.18 28.19
C ASN A 52 28.71 -14.27 26.91
N ASN A 53 27.50 -14.83 27.00
CA ASN A 53 26.61 -14.93 25.84
C ASN A 53 26.14 -13.55 25.38
N VAL A 54 25.86 -12.61 26.28
CA VAL A 54 25.47 -11.26 25.86
C VAL A 54 26.62 -10.53 25.18
N LEU A 55 27.86 -10.68 25.63
CA LEU A 55 29.01 -10.09 24.93
C LEU A 55 29.10 -10.59 23.48
N LEU A 56 28.91 -11.89 23.26
CA LEU A 56 28.85 -12.47 21.91
C LEU A 56 27.68 -11.91 21.09
N LEU A 57 26.50 -11.76 21.70
CA LEU A 57 25.34 -11.19 21.03
C LEU A 57 25.50 -9.70 20.72
N LYS A 58 26.20 -8.95 21.57
CA LYS A 58 26.52 -7.54 21.34
C LYS A 58 27.40 -7.39 20.11
N GLU A 59 28.51 -8.13 20.06
CA GLU A 59 29.43 -8.15 18.90
C GLU A 59 28.72 -8.60 17.61
N PHE A 60 27.87 -9.64 17.71
CA PHE A 60 27.06 -10.09 16.57
C PHE A 60 26.05 -9.02 16.12
N GLY A 61 25.36 -8.39 17.06
CA GLY A 61 24.30 -7.41 16.79
C GLY A 61 24.76 -6.18 16.03
N GLU A 62 25.99 -5.70 16.30
CA GLU A 62 26.58 -4.52 15.64
C GLU A 62 26.57 -4.62 14.09
N SER A 63 26.61 -5.84 13.55
CA SER A 63 26.55 -6.11 12.10
C SER A 63 25.24 -6.77 11.63
N HIS A 64 24.29 -7.04 12.53
CA HIS A 64 23.07 -7.82 12.25
C HIS A 64 21.78 -7.13 12.74
N GLY A 65 21.77 -5.79 12.81
CA GLY A 65 20.55 -5.01 12.94
C GLY A 65 19.98 -4.88 14.35
N PHE A 66 20.78 -5.05 15.41
CA PHE A 66 20.36 -4.73 16.78
C PHE A 66 21.55 -4.37 17.67
N GLU A 67 21.32 -3.55 18.68
CA GLU A 67 22.38 -3.19 19.65
C GLU A 67 21.96 -3.57 21.07
N ILE A 68 22.90 -4.13 21.82
CA ILE A 68 22.70 -4.45 23.25
C ILE A 68 23.58 -3.53 24.09
N SER A 69 22.93 -2.79 24.99
CA SER A 69 23.61 -2.11 26.08
C SER A 69 23.70 -3.02 27.31
N MET A 70 24.83 -2.93 27.99
CA MET A 70 25.10 -3.57 29.27
C MET A 70 25.25 -2.53 30.40
N GLU A 71 25.04 -1.25 30.09
CA GLU A 71 25.11 -0.14 31.03
C GLU A 71 23.80 -0.04 31.81
N ASP A 72 23.87 -0.07 33.14
CA ASP A 72 22.70 -0.10 34.03
C ASP A 72 21.72 -1.25 33.74
N GLY A 73 22.28 -2.42 33.41
CA GLY A 73 21.52 -3.62 33.08
C GLY A 73 21.63 -3.98 31.61
N TYR A 74 20.94 -5.06 31.25
CA TYR A 74 20.99 -5.67 29.92
C TYR A 74 19.74 -5.25 29.16
N ARG A 75 19.90 -4.52 28.06
CA ARG A 75 18.76 -4.09 27.22
C ARG A 75 19.13 -4.01 25.75
N MET A 76 18.14 -4.24 24.91
CA MET A 76 18.22 -3.97 23.47
C MET A 76 17.91 -2.49 23.22
N VAL A 77 18.92 -1.72 22.87
CA VAL A 77 18.80 -0.26 22.67
C VAL A 77 18.57 0.11 21.20
N PHE A 78 18.84 -0.80 20.28
CA PHE A 78 18.57 -0.59 18.87
C PHE A 78 18.00 -1.87 18.24
N ARG A 79 17.12 -1.69 17.26
CA ARG A 79 16.47 -2.72 16.44
C ARG A 79 16.36 -2.21 15.01
N GLU A 80 16.22 -3.12 14.05
CA GLU A 80 15.99 -2.76 12.64
C GLU A 80 14.77 -1.87 12.43
N PHE A 81 13.74 -1.99 13.28
CA PHE A 81 12.60 -1.10 13.30
C PHE A 81 12.36 -0.57 14.71
N ASP A 82 12.19 0.75 14.81
CA ASP A 82 11.75 1.38 16.06
C ASP A 82 10.22 1.29 16.23
N ASP A 83 9.74 1.63 17.44
CA ASP A 83 8.31 1.59 17.75
C ASP A 83 7.48 2.55 16.88
N ALA A 84 8.05 3.68 16.44
CA ALA A 84 7.35 4.64 15.60
C ALA A 84 7.20 4.13 14.15
N GLU A 85 8.24 3.52 13.60
CA GLU A 85 8.23 2.87 12.28
C GLU A 85 7.24 1.70 12.26
N LEU A 86 7.27 0.83 13.28
CA LEU A 86 6.32 -0.27 13.40
C LEU A 86 4.87 0.22 13.51
N LYS A 87 4.65 1.33 14.22
CA LYS A 87 3.33 1.98 14.30
C LYS A 87 2.87 2.49 12.93
N ILE A 88 3.74 3.17 12.19
CA ILE A 88 3.43 3.66 10.83
C ILE A 88 3.09 2.48 9.90
N LEU A 89 3.81 1.36 10.00
CA LEU A 89 3.50 0.15 9.22
C LEU A 89 2.14 -0.45 9.59
N ILE A 90 1.81 -0.51 10.88
CA ILE A 90 0.50 -0.96 11.36
C ILE A 90 -0.61 -0.04 10.85
N ASP A 91 -0.44 1.27 10.96
CA ASP A 91 -1.40 2.26 10.47
C ASP A 91 -1.58 2.15 8.94
N SER A 92 -0.48 1.99 8.20
CA SER A 92 -0.50 1.79 6.74
C SER A 92 -1.32 0.56 6.34
N ILE A 93 -1.24 -0.52 7.11
CA ILE A 93 -2.05 -1.73 6.88
C ILE A 93 -3.51 -1.50 7.26
N LEU A 94 -3.79 -0.82 8.38
CA LEU A 94 -5.14 -0.54 8.86
C LEU A 94 -5.93 0.35 7.88
N PHE A 95 -5.28 1.35 7.28
CA PHE A 95 -5.91 2.28 6.34
C PHE A 95 -5.88 1.78 4.88
N SER A 96 -5.14 0.70 4.59
CA SER A 96 -5.08 0.13 3.25
C SER A 96 -6.36 -0.63 2.89
N LYS A 97 -6.91 -0.35 1.71
CA LYS A 97 -8.08 -1.08 1.15
C LYS A 97 -7.67 -2.33 0.36
N ALA A 98 -6.40 -2.71 0.42
CA ALA A 98 -5.86 -3.87 -0.30
C ALA A 98 -6.08 -5.19 0.44
N PHE A 99 -6.19 -5.16 1.76
CA PHE A 99 -6.22 -6.35 2.60
C PHE A 99 -7.65 -6.72 3.04
N SER A 100 -7.91 -8.01 3.22
CA SER A 100 -9.09 -8.50 3.95
C SER A 100 -8.87 -8.37 5.47
N SER A 101 -9.94 -8.51 6.27
CA SER A 101 -9.88 -8.52 7.76
C SER A 101 -8.77 -9.41 8.29
N ASN A 102 -8.73 -10.64 7.78
CA ASN A 102 -7.88 -11.68 8.34
C ASN A 102 -6.43 -11.45 7.92
N GLN A 103 -6.20 -11.03 6.68
CA GLN A 103 -4.85 -10.67 6.21
C GLN A 103 -4.28 -9.50 7.00
N ALA A 104 -5.06 -8.43 7.21
CA ALA A 104 -4.61 -7.27 7.99
C ALA A 104 -4.29 -7.69 9.44
N LYS A 105 -5.17 -8.46 10.10
CA LYS A 105 -4.94 -8.97 11.46
C LYS A 105 -3.65 -9.80 11.56
N GLU A 106 -3.42 -10.72 10.63
CA GLU A 106 -2.21 -11.55 10.62
C GLU A 106 -0.94 -10.72 10.37
N LEU A 107 -0.97 -9.75 9.46
CA LEU A 107 0.18 -8.87 9.22
C LEU A 107 0.49 -7.98 10.43
N ILE A 108 -0.53 -7.37 11.03
CA ILE A 108 -0.36 -6.56 12.24
C ILE A 108 0.21 -7.40 13.38
N LYS A 109 -0.25 -8.65 13.53
CA LYS A 109 0.30 -9.58 14.53
C LYS A 109 1.80 -9.87 14.29
N LYS A 110 2.21 -10.05 13.03
CA LYS A 110 3.63 -10.26 12.67
C LYS A 110 4.48 -9.03 13.00
N ILE A 111 4.02 -7.84 12.63
CA ILE A 111 4.75 -6.57 12.87
C ILE A 111 4.87 -6.28 14.36
N ARG A 112 3.79 -6.52 15.13
CA ARG A 112 3.81 -6.46 16.60
C ARG A 112 4.84 -7.37 17.25
N GLY A 113 5.16 -8.49 16.61
CA GLY A 113 6.20 -9.42 17.07
C GLY A 113 7.63 -8.95 16.84
N LEU A 114 7.85 -7.84 16.12
CA LEU A 114 9.18 -7.27 15.88
C LEU A 114 9.64 -6.33 17.03
N SER A 115 8.73 -5.91 17.91
CA SER A 115 9.05 -5.07 19.08
C SER A 115 8.95 -5.83 20.41
N SER A 116 9.28 -5.13 21.50
CA SER A 116 9.14 -5.60 22.87
C SER A 116 7.66 -5.78 23.24
N LYS A 117 7.41 -6.51 24.34
CA LYS A 117 6.07 -6.62 24.91
C LYS A 117 5.47 -5.28 25.35
N TYR A 118 6.29 -4.26 25.61
CA TYR A 118 5.84 -2.94 26.08
C TYR A 118 5.23 -2.11 24.95
N PHE A 119 5.71 -2.28 23.71
CA PHE A 119 5.08 -1.71 22.52
C PHE A 119 3.63 -2.18 22.33
N ASN A 120 3.39 -3.48 22.52
CA ASN A 120 2.07 -4.08 22.33
C ASN A 120 0.97 -3.45 23.20
N ALA A 121 1.33 -3.00 24.41
CA ALA A 121 0.40 -2.27 25.28
C ALA A 121 -0.04 -0.93 24.66
N LYS A 122 0.91 -0.18 24.07
CA LYS A 122 0.68 1.14 23.45
C LYS A 122 -0.16 1.05 22.17
N VAL A 123 -0.04 -0.02 21.39
CA VAL A 123 -0.73 -0.18 20.08
C VAL A 123 -2.16 -0.72 20.20
N SER A 124 -2.54 -1.26 21.35
CA SER A 124 -3.87 -1.86 21.57
C SER A 124 -5.04 -0.90 21.28
N ASN A 125 -4.87 0.41 21.52
CA ASN A 125 -5.89 1.44 21.31
C ASN A 125 -6.16 1.78 19.82
N ILE A 126 -5.26 1.42 18.91
CA ILE A 126 -5.34 1.80 17.50
C ILE A 126 -6.12 0.75 16.67
N CYS A 127 -6.19 -0.49 17.15
CA CYS A 127 -6.77 -1.61 16.40
C CYS A 127 -8.31 -1.66 16.36
N ASN A 128 -9.01 -0.64 16.89
CA ASN A 128 -10.47 -0.54 16.87
C ASN A 128 -10.99 0.37 15.75
N ILE A 129 -10.53 0.15 14.51
CA ILE A 129 -10.96 0.91 13.33
C ILE A 129 -11.51 -0.07 12.25
N PRO A 130 -12.61 0.28 11.53
CA PRO A 130 -13.77 -0.61 11.31
C PRO A 130 -13.68 -1.60 10.15
N GLU A 131 -14.66 -2.52 10.12
CA GLU A 131 -14.95 -3.47 9.03
C GLU A 131 -15.29 -2.84 7.67
N LEU A 132 -15.39 -1.51 7.59
CA LEU A 132 -16.03 -0.76 6.51
C LEU A 132 -15.33 -0.78 5.14
N ASN A 133 -14.01 -1.07 5.06
CA ASN A 133 -13.23 -0.86 3.83
C ASN A 133 -12.42 -2.09 3.39
N LYS A 134 -12.98 -3.29 3.55
CA LYS A 134 -12.22 -4.53 3.42
C LYS A 134 -12.31 -5.14 2.03
N ASN A 135 -11.19 -5.67 1.56
CA ASN A 135 -11.13 -6.39 0.30
C ASN A 135 -11.88 -7.73 0.42
N ILE A 136 -12.91 -7.93 -0.40
CA ILE A 136 -13.71 -9.17 -0.44
C ILE A 136 -12.95 -10.29 -1.17
N ASN A 137 -12.04 -9.92 -2.08
CA ASN A 137 -11.19 -10.87 -2.80
C ASN A 137 -10.03 -11.36 -1.91
N ARG A 138 -10.16 -12.59 -1.39
CA ARG A 138 -9.12 -13.22 -0.56
C ARG A 138 -7.87 -13.59 -1.35
N GLN A 139 -7.97 -13.75 -2.67
CA GLN A 139 -6.85 -14.09 -3.54
C GLN A 139 -5.99 -12.87 -3.89
N ASN A 140 -6.41 -11.65 -3.56
CA ASN A 140 -5.76 -10.41 -4.01
C ASN A 140 -4.22 -10.37 -3.79
N ILE A 141 -3.72 -10.80 -2.63
CA ILE A 141 -2.26 -10.83 -2.37
C ILE A 141 -1.55 -11.83 -3.30
N TYR A 142 -2.12 -13.02 -3.45
CA TYR A 142 -1.59 -14.04 -4.36
C TYR A 142 -1.66 -13.57 -5.82
N SER A 143 -2.73 -12.89 -6.21
CA SER A 143 -2.85 -12.28 -7.53
C SER A 143 -1.78 -11.23 -7.78
N ILE A 144 -1.46 -10.36 -6.80
CA ILE A 144 -0.38 -9.38 -6.91
C ILE A 144 0.96 -10.09 -7.15
N ASP A 145 1.25 -11.12 -6.35
CA ASP A 145 2.48 -11.93 -6.46
C ASP A 145 2.62 -12.55 -7.86
N LYS A 146 1.57 -13.25 -8.31
CA LYS A 146 1.54 -13.87 -9.65
C LYS A 146 1.66 -12.88 -10.80
N ILE A 147 1.08 -11.70 -10.67
CA ILE A 147 1.21 -10.66 -11.69
C ILE A 147 2.64 -10.12 -11.70
N ASN A 148 3.29 -9.97 -10.54
CA ASN A 148 4.68 -9.52 -10.45
C ASN A 148 5.65 -10.54 -11.06
N ASP A 149 5.45 -11.84 -10.81
CA ASP A 149 6.21 -12.92 -11.44
C ASP A 149 6.11 -12.81 -12.97
N ALA A 150 4.89 -12.79 -13.51
CA ALA A 150 4.64 -12.70 -14.94
C ALA A 150 5.21 -11.42 -15.58
N ILE A 151 5.16 -10.27 -14.88
CA ILE A 151 5.80 -9.03 -15.35
C ILE A 151 7.31 -9.19 -15.44
N SER A 152 7.92 -9.83 -14.43
CA SER A 152 9.37 -10.02 -14.34
C SER A 152 9.87 -10.99 -15.41
N GLU A 153 9.10 -12.03 -15.71
CA GLU A 153 9.40 -13.01 -16.74
C GLU A 153 8.97 -12.55 -18.14
N GLY A 154 8.17 -11.49 -18.26
CA GLY A 154 7.69 -11.00 -19.55
C GLY A 154 6.66 -11.93 -20.19
N HIS A 155 5.82 -12.55 -19.37
CA HIS A 155 4.74 -13.46 -19.75
C HIS A 155 3.36 -12.80 -19.67
N LYS A 156 2.45 -13.24 -20.53
CA LYS A 156 1.04 -12.84 -20.45
C LYS A 156 0.38 -13.44 -19.21
N ILE A 157 -0.74 -12.86 -18.81
CA ILE A 157 -1.59 -13.43 -17.76
C ILE A 157 -3.00 -13.67 -18.28
N SER A 158 -3.67 -14.68 -17.73
CA SER A 158 -5.11 -14.84 -17.81
C SER A 158 -5.79 -14.70 -16.45
N PHE A 159 -7.01 -14.16 -16.42
CA PHE A 159 -7.77 -14.01 -15.17
C PHE A 159 -9.27 -13.86 -15.43
N ILE A 160 -10.07 -14.05 -14.39
CA ILE A 160 -11.49 -13.66 -14.38
C ILE A 160 -11.58 -12.26 -13.80
N TYR A 161 -12.25 -11.35 -14.51
CA TYR A 161 -12.51 -9.99 -14.01
C TYR A 161 -13.95 -9.88 -13.53
N ASN A 162 -14.12 -9.40 -12.30
CA ASN A 162 -15.38 -9.43 -11.60
C ASN A 162 -15.93 -8.02 -11.35
N ASP A 163 -17.25 -7.91 -11.30
CA ASP A 163 -17.94 -6.78 -10.71
C ASP A 163 -18.50 -7.15 -9.33
N ILE A 164 -18.75 -6.13 -8.50
CA ILE A 164 -19.35 -6.33 -7.18
C ILE A 164 -20.87 -6.23 -7.36
N GLY A 165 -21.57 -7.32 -7.07
CA GLY A 165 -23.02 -7.38 -7.13
C GLY A 165 -23.68 -6.64 -5.98
N THR A 166 -25.01 -6.48 -6.04
CA THR A 166 -25.82 -5.91 -4.95
C THR A 166 -25.82 -6.79 -3.69
N ASP A 167 -25.36 -8.04 -3.82
CA ASP A 167 -25.11 -8.98 -2.73
C ASP A 167 -23.72 -8.81 -2.08
N PHE A 168 -22.96 -7.80 -2.51
CA PHE A 168 -21.59 -7.53 -2.07
C PHE A 168 -20.61 -8.71 -2.34
N LYS A 169 -20.87 -9.50 -3.38
CA LYS A 169 -19.97 -10.58 -3.84
C LYS A 169 -19.41 -10.29 -5.22
N LEU A 170 -18.33 -10.99 -5.54
CA LEU A 170 -17.69 -10.93 -6.86
C LEU A 170 -18.48 -11.80 -7.84
N HIS A 171 -18.87 -11.20 -8.96
CA HIS A 171 -19.53 -11.88 -10.07
C HIS A 171 -18.70 -11.67 -11.34
N PRO A 172 -18.38 -12.73 -12.11
CA PRO A 172 -17.67 -12.58 -13.37
C PRO A 172 -18.39 -11.61 -14.31
N ARG A 173 -17.66 -10.64 -14.84
CA ARG A 173 -18.24 -9.65 -15.77
C ARG A 173 -18.64 -10.27 -17.10
N ARG A 174 -17.99 -11.37 -17.46
CA ARG A 174 -18.25 -12.20 -18.64
C ARG A 174 -17.75 -13.62 -18.39
N GLU A 175 -18.19 -14.57 -19.19
CA GLU A 175 -17.77 -15.98 -19.11
C GLU A 175 -16.30 -16.15 -19.54
N GLU A 176 -15.87 -15.42 -20.57
CA GLU A 176 -14.52 -15.53 -21.10
C GLU A 176 -13.47 -14.89 -20.19
N ARG A 177 -12.37 -15.61 -19.98
CA ARG A 177 -11.20 -15.09 -19.28
C ARG A 177 -10.60 -13.90 -20.03
N TYR A 178 -10.00 -13.00 -19.27
CA TYR A 178 -9.21 -11.90 -19.79
C TYR A 178 -7.81 -12.41 -20.06
N ILE A 179 -7.22 -12.06 -21.20
CA ILE A 179 -5.81 -12.31 -21.53
C ILE A 179 -5.18 -10.97 -21.83
N VAL A 180 -4.14 -10.61 -21.09
CA VAL A 180 -3.50 -9.28 -21.20
C VAL A 180 -1.98 -9.39 -21.09
N ASN A 181 -1.31 -8.37 -21.62
CA ASN A 181 0.10 -8.09 -21.46
C ASN A 181 0.29 -7.25 -20.18
N PRO A 182 0.74 -7.82 -19.06
CA PRO A 182 0.96 -7.05 -17.84
C PRO A 182 2.27 -6.26 -17.91
N TYR A 183 2.27 -5.02 -17.41
CA TYR A 183 3.43 -4.13 -17.50
C TYR A 183 3.91 -3.61 -16.15
N ARG A 184 2.98 -3.10 -15.33
CA ARG A 184 3.28 -2.55 -14.00
C ARG A 184 2.10 -2.69 -13.06
N ILE A 185 2.37 -2.90 -11.78
CA ILE A 185 1.40 -2.73 -10.70
C ILE A 185 1.61 -1.35 -10.08
N VAL A 186 0.52 -0.64 -9.81
CA VAL A 186 0.52 0.65 -9.12
C VAL A 186 -0.49 0.68 -7.99
N ALA A 187 -0.22 1.45 -6.96
CA ALA A 187 -1.20 1.74 -5.91
C ALA A 187 -1.81 3.13 -6.14
N ASN A 188 -3.14 3.22 -6.13
CA ASN A 188 -3.86 4.49 -6.18
C ASN A 188 -5.12 4.41 -5.30
N ASN A 189 -5.39 5.44 -4.48
CA ASN A 189 -6.55 5.53 -3.58
C ASN A 189 -6.77 4.28 -2.71
N GLY A 190 -5.67 3.70 -2.22
CA GLY A 190 -5.66 2.51 -1.36
C GLY A 190 -5.94 1.18 -2.09
N LYS A 191 -5.96 1.17 -3.43
CA LYS A 191 -6.20 -0.02 -4.26
C LYS A 191 -5.03 -0.26 -5.21
N PHE A 192 -4.80 -1.53 -5.55
CA PHE A 192 -3.80 -1.92 -6.54
C PHE A 192 -4.43 -2.05 -7.93
N TYR A 193 -3.72 -1.52 -8.92
CA TYR A 193 -4.10 -1.56 -10.32
C TYR A 193 -2.98 -2.18 -11.14
N LEU A 194 -3.35 -3.09 -12.05
CA LEU A 194 -2.51 -3.54 -13.13
C LEU A 194 -2.63 -2.57 -14.31
N ILE A 195 -1.50 -2.01 -14.72
CA ILE A 195 -1.31 -1.36 -16.02
C ILE A 195 -0.90 -2.44 -17.03
N GLY A 196 -1.64 -2.53 -18.14
CA GLY A 196 -1.36 -3.51 -19.18
C GLY A 196 -1.92 -3.10 -20.54
N ASN A 197 -1.97 -4.06 -21.45
CA ASN A 197 -2.52 -3.91 -22.80
C ASN A 197 -3.11 -5.23 -23.31
N TYR A 198 -3.99 -5.17 -24.31
CA TYR A 198 -4.44 -6.34 -25.07
C TYR A 198 -3.71 -6.41 -26.41
N ASP A 199 -3.36 -7.60 -26.88
CA ASP A 199 -2.69 -7.75 -28.20
C ASP A 199 -3.44 -7.06 -29.34
N LYS A 200 -4.77 -7.21 -29.36
CA LYS A 200 -5.66 -6.64 -30.38
C LYS A 200 -5.81 -5.13 -30.34
N TYR A 201 -5.30 -4.45 -29.31
CA TYR A 201 -5.46 -3.02 -29.13
C TYR A 201 -4.12 -2.33 -28.84
N ASP A 202 -4.06 -1.03 -29.09
CA ASP A 202 -2.84 -0.22 -28.92
C ASP A 202 -2.93 0.75 -27.72
N ASN A 203 -4.01 0.72 -26.97
CA ASN A 203 -4.19 1.57 -25.80
C ASN A 203 -3.79 0.86 -24.50
N VAL A 204 -3.41 1.65 -23.50
CA VAL A 204 -3.21 1.14 -22.15
C VAL A 204 -4.56 0.85 -21.50
N VAL A 205 -4.59 -0.19 -20.67
CA VAL A 205 -5.73 -0.56 -19.84
C VAL A 205 -5.33 -0.68 -18.39
N HIS A 206 -6.30 -0.39 -17.52
CA HIS A 206 -6.15 -0.43 -16.07
C HIS A 206 -7.14 -1.43 -15.47
N PHE A 207 -6.63 -2.44 -14.77
CA PHE A 207 -7.47 -3.40 -14.05
C PHE A 207 -7.26 -3.27 -12.56
N ARG A 208 -8.34 -3.20 -11.81
CA ARG A 208 -8.28 -3.30 -10.35
C ARG A 208 -7.95 -4.72 -9.94
N ILE A 209 -6.82 -4.93 -9.27
CA ILE A 209 -6.39 -6.28 -8.90
C ILE A 209 -7.34 -6.90 -7.87
N ASP A 210 -8.00 -6.09 -7.04
CA ASP A 210 -9.02 -6.59 -6.12
C ASP A 210 -10.26 -7.17 -6.83
N LYS A 211 -10.45 -6.89 -8.13
CA LYS A 211 -11.49 -7.48 -8.98
C LYS A 211 -11.01 -8.68 -9.81
N MET A 212 -9.73 -9.05 -9.74
CA MET A 212 -9.15 -10.16 -10.51
C MET A 212 -9.15 -11.44 -9.66
N THR A 213 -9.75 -12.51 -10.15
CA THR A 213 -9.70 -13.85 -9.51
C THR A 213 -9.10 -14.87 -10.45
N GLU A 214 -8.56 -15.95 -9.88
CA GLU A 214 -7.94 -17.06 -10.61
C GLU A 214 -6.86 -16.56 -11.59
N VAL A 215 -5.97 -15.68 -11.14
CA VAL A 215 -4.90 -15.18 -12.01
C VAL A 215 -3.91 -16.32 -12.31
N CYS A 216 -3.64 -16.54 -13.59
CA CYS A 216 -2.68 -17.52 -14.09
C CYS A 216 -1.69 -16.84 -15.03
N GLU A 217 -0.42 -17.19 -14.90
CA GLU A 217 0.61 -16.87 -15.89
C GLU A 217 0.47 -17.79 -17.11
N LEU A 218 0.81 -17.28 -18.29
CA LEU A 218 0.77 -17.98 -19.56
C LEU A 218 2.18 -18.06 -20.15
N GLU A 219 2.46 -19.06 -20.98
CA GLU A 219 3.78 -19.20 -21.63
C GLU A 219 4.03 -18.15 -22.73
N ASP A 220 2.96 -17.54 -23.25
CA ASP A 220 3.04 -16.51 -24.28
C ASP A 220 3.78 -15.26 -23.78
N ARG A 221 4.71 -14.75 -24.59
CA ARG A 221 5.42 -13.51 -24.30
C ARG A 221 4.53 -12.29 -24.44
N VAL A 222 4.75 -11.28 -23.60
CA VAL A 222 4.02 -10.01 -23.67
C VAL A 222 4.33 -9.24 -24.96
N LYS A 223 3.34 -8.51 -25.48
CA LYS A 223 3.55 -7.43 -26.45
C LYS A 223 4.50 -6.40 -25.82
N PRO A 224 5.65 -6.08 -26.43
CA PRO A 224 6.59 -5.11 -25.90
C PRO A 224 5.96 -3.72 -25.69
N MET A 225 6.29 -3.04 -24.59
CA MET A 225 5.75 -1.70 -24.29
C MET A 225 6.04 -0.68 -25.40
N LYS A 226 7.17 -0.82 -26.09
CA LYS A 226 7.56 0.05 -27.22
C LYS A 226 6.56 0.02 -28.39
N ASP A 227 5.79 -1.06 -28.49
CA ASP A 227 4.78 -1.28 -29.54
C ASP A 227 3.40 -0.77 -29.09
N VAL A 228 3.28 -0.22 -27.88
CA VAL A 228 2.10 0.47 -27.37
C VAL A 228 2.38 1.97 -27.43
N PRO A 229 1.70 2.75 -28.31
CA PRO A 229 1.96 4.17 -28.53
C PRO A 229 2.10 5.02 -27.25
N GLU A 230 1.23 4.80 -26.27
CA GLU A 230 1.23 5.53 -24.98
C GLU A 230 2.46 5.19 -24.11
N LEU A 231 3.10 4.04 -24.33
CA LEU A 231 4.25 3.56 -23.55
C LEU A 231 5.54 3.49 -24.37
N LYS A 232 5.55 4.06 -25.59
CA LYS A 232 6.65 3.93 -26.55
C LYS A 232 7.99 4.43 -25.99
N SER A 233 7.95 5.49 -25.19
CA SER A 233 9.12 6.09 -24.52
C SER A 233 9.36 5.53 -23.10
N GLY A 234 8.69 4.44 -22.74
CA GLY A 234 8.61 3.95 -21.36
C GLY A 234 7.49 4.63 -20.56
N ILE A 235 7.24 4.11 -19.35
CA ILE A 235 6.17 4.60 -18.46
C ILE A 235 6.75 5.63 -17.49
N ASN A 236 6.41 6.91 -17.65
CA ASN A 236 6.59 7.91 -16.60
C ASN A 236 5.42 7.78 -15.60
N LEU A 237 5.65 7.06 -14.50
CA LEU A 237 4.59 6.68 -13.58
C LEU A 237 3.92 7.88 -12.88
N PRO A 238 4.65 8.88 -12.34
CA PRO A 238 4.02 10.07 -11.76
C PRO A 238 3.11 10.79 -12.75
N LYS A 239 3.59 11.02 -13.98
CA LYS A 239 2.80 11.67 -15.03
C LYS A 239 1.56 10.84 -15.40
N HIS A 240 1.74 9.53 -15.57
CA HIS A 240 0.63 8.62 -15.88
C HIS A 240 -0.45 8.65 -14.78
N MET A 241 -0.05 8.67 -13.51
CA MET A 241 -1.00 8.73 -12.39
C MET A 241 -1.74 10.07 -12.33
N ALA A 242 -1.07 11.19 -12.57
CA ALA A 242 -1.69 12.51 -12.63
C ALA A 242 -2.70 12.65 -13.79
N GLU A 243 -2.40 12.02 -14.94
CA GLU A 243 -3.32 12.00 -16.07
C GLU A 243 -4.53 11.08 -15.87
N HIS A 244 -4.38 10.04 -15.04
CA HIS A 244 -5.40 9.03 -14.73
C HIS A 244 -5.74 9.00 -13.24
N ILE A 245 -6.18 10.12 -12.66
CA ILE A 245 -6.46 10.27 -11.22
C ILE A 245 -7.38 9.19 -10.60
N TYR A 246 -8.30 8.63 -11.40
CA TYR A 246 -9.19 7.53 -11.01
C TYR A 246 -8.88 6.20 -11.73
N MET A 247 -7.73 6.10 -12.40
CA MET A 247 -7.27 4.95 -13.18
C MET A 247 -8.27 4.49 -14.25
N PHE A 248 -9.02 5.44 -14.84
CA PHE A 248 -9.87 5.13 -15.99
C PHE A 248 -9.03 5.00 -17.26
N SER A 249 -9.24 3.91 -18.00
CA SER A 249 -8.64 3.74 -19.33
C SER A 249 -9.17 4.80 -20.31
N GLY A 250 -8.37 5.09 -21.33
CA GLY A 250 -8.71 6.02 -22.41
C GLY A 250 -7.82 7.27 -22.40
N LYS A 251 -7.84 8.02 -23.51
CA LYS A 251 -6.88 9.10 -23.76
C LYS A 251 -7.00 10.24 -22.75
N SER A 252 -5.85 10.79 -22.36
CA SER A 252 -5.73 12.06 -21.66
C SER A 252 -5.90 13.22 -22.65
N THR A 253 -6.64 14.25 -22.27
CA THR A 253 -6.78 15.47 -23.06
C THR A 253 -6.35 16.68 -22.23
N ALA A 254 -5.94 17.76 -22.91
CA ALA A 254 -5.62 19.00 -22.24
C ALA A 254 -6.91 19.70 -21.81
N ILE A 255 -7.04 19.97 -20.52
CA ILE A 255 -8.21 20.56 -19.89
C ILE A 255 -7.82 21.88 -19.28
N LYS A 256 -8.61 22.92 -19.55
CA LYS A 256 -8.48 24.22 -18.87
C LYS A 256 -9.61 24.37 -17.89
N LEU A 257 -9.25 24.76 -16.67
CA LEU A 257 -10.21 25.02 -15.59
C LEU A 257 -9.91 26.36 -14.93
N LEU A 258 -10.96 27.01 -14.46
CA LEU A 258 -10.93 28.20 -13.61
C LEU A 258 -11.17 27.77 -12.17
N THR A 259 -10.35 28.28 -11.26
CA THR A 259 -10.47 28.01 -9.82
C THR A 259 -9.84 29.15 -9.01
N THR A 260 -9.85 29.06 -7.68
CA THR A 260 -9.24 30.04 -6.77
C THR A 260 -7.83 29.65 -6.37
N LYS A 261 -7.04 30.60 -5.84
CA LYS A 261 -5.70 30.29 -5.31
C LYS A 261 -5.72 29.33 -4.13
N ASP A 262 -6.79 29.33 -3.34
CA ASP A 262 -6.92 28.47 -2.16
C ASP A 262 -7.00 26.99 -2.53
N MET A 263 -7.43 26.67 -3.76
CA MET A 263 -7.49 25.31 -4.30
C MET A 263 -6.12 24.74 -4.71
N MET A 264 -5.03 25.48 -4.52
CA MET A 264 -3.69 25.04 -4.92
C MET A 264 -3.25 23.75 -4.20
N SER A 265 -3.62 23.59 -2.92
CA SER A 265 -3.32 22.37 -2.16
C SER A 265 -3.99 21.15 -2.80
N GLU A 266 -5.29 21.27 -3.10
CA GLU A 266 -6.08 20.23 -3.75
C GLU A 266 -5.56 19.93 -5.15
N LEU A 267 -5.20 20.95 -5.94
CA LEU A 267 -4.61 20.74 -7.25
C LEU A 267 -3.30 19.94 -7.17
N VAL A 268 -2.45 20.23 -6.18
CA VAL A 268 -1.20 19.50 -5.96
C VAL A 268 -1.46 18.08 -5.47
N ASP A 269 -2.42 17.88 -4.57
CA ASP A 269 -2.78 16.56 -4.06
C ASP A 269 -3.30 15.64 -5.17
N TRP A 270 -4.04 16.18 -6.14
CA TRP A 270 -4.63 15.40 -7.24
C TRP A 270 -3.73 15.25 -8.46
N PHE A 271 -3.06 16.32 -8.89
CA PHE A 271 -2.32 16.37 -10.15
C PHE A 271 -0.79 16.46 -9.96
N GLY A 272 -0.31 16.46 -8.71
CA GLY A 272 1.08 16.75 -8.40
C GLY A 272 1.47 18.16 -8.84
N THR A 273 2.71 18.32 -9.28
CA THR A 273 3.22 19.61 -9.78
C THR A 273 3.26 19.68 -11.31
N ASP A 274 2.75 18.67 -12.03
CA ASP A 274 2.76 18.58 -13.49
C ASP A 274 1.51 19.24 -14.11
N PHE A 275 1.26 20.49 -13.73
CA PHE A 275 0.23 21.33 -14.32
C PHE A 275 0.73 22.76 -14.51
N SER A 276 0.06 23.54 -15.36
CA SER A 276 0.47 24.90 -15.68
C SER A 276 -0.59 25.92 -15.29
N ILE A 277 -0.19 26.98 -14.59
CA ILE A 277 -1.04 28.14 -14.36
C ILE A 277 -0.92 29.05 -15.58
N ILE A 278 -1.99 29.14 -16.38
CA ILE A 278 -2.02 29.92 -17.63
C ILE A 278 -2.24 31.40 -17.34
N LYS A 279 -3.12 31.71 -16.37
CA LYS A 279 -3.44 33.07 -15.94
C LYS A 279 -3.64 33.10 -14.44
N LYS A 280 -3.29 34.22 -13.82
CA LYS A 280 -3.45 34.48 -12.39
C LYS A 280 -3.86 35.93 -12.21
N ASP A 281 -4.95 36.17 -11.50
CA ASP A 281 -5.36 37.48 -11.01
C ASP A 281 -5.24 37.53 -9.46
N GLU A 282 -5.92 38.46 -8.79
CA GLU A 282 -5.85 38.60 -7.33
C GLU A 282 -6.50 37.43 -6.58
N GLU A 283 -7.54 36.80 -7.12
CA GLU A 283 -8.31 35.74 -6.42
C GLU A 283 -8.36 34.41 -7.19
N ARG A 284 -8.35 34.49 -8.53
CA ARG A 284 -8.59 33.36 -9.44
C ARG A 284 -7.35 33.01 -10.25
N ILE A 285 -7.33 31.74 -10.66
CA ILE A 285 -6.31 31.17 -11.51
C ILE A 285 -6.98 30.34 -12.61
N ILE A 286 -6.40 30.36 -13.80
CA ILE A 286 -6.73 29.43 -14.87
C ILE A 286 -5.60 28.43 -14.96
N VAL A 287 -5.94 27.16 -14.80
CA VAL A 287 -5.00 26.05 -14.78
C VAL A 287 -5.21 25.17 -15.99
N ARG A 288 -4.11 24.66 -16.55
CA ARG A 288 -4.10 23.61 -17.56
C ARG A 288 -3.56 22.33 -16.95
N VAL A 289 -4.35 21.27 -17.05
CA VAL A 289 -3.96 19.90 -16.68
C VAL A 289 -4.13 19.00 -17.91
N ASN A 290 -3.40 17.89 -17.95
CA ASN A 290 -3.71 16.80 -18.86
C ASN A 290 -4.40 15.71 -18.05
N CYS A 291 -5.61 15.32 -18.42
CA CYS A 291 -6.35 14.32 -17.67
C CYS A 291 -7.37 13.60 -18.56
N ASN A 292 -7.75 12.38 -18.18
CA ASN A 292 -8.88 11.68 -18.77
C ASN A 292 -10.19 12.46 -18.56
N GLU A 293 -10.96 12.73 -19.63
CA GLU A 293 -12.17 13.56 -19.55
C GLU A 293 -13.23 13.01 -18.59
N LYS A 294 -13.40 11.69 -18.55
CA LYS A 294 -14.36 11.06 -17.63
C LYS A 294 -13.90 11.26 -16.18
N ALA A 295 -12.61 11.11 -15.91
CA ALA A 295 -12.07 11.34 -14.58
C ALA A 295 -12.25 12.81 -14.16
N MET A 296 -11.91 13.74 -15.06
CA MET A 296 -12.10 15.17 -14.82
C MET A 296 -13.56 15.53 -14.60
N LYS A 297 -14.51 14.91 -15.33
CA LYS A 297 -15.94 15.14 -15.12
C LYS A 297 -16.35 14.87 -13.66
N PHE A 298 -15.95 13.73 -13.10
CA PHE A 298 -16.27 13.40 -11.70
C PHE A 298 -15.57 14.34 -10.72
N TRP A 299 -14.29 14.65 -10.97
CA TRP A 299 -13.52 15.55 -10.12
C TRP A 299 -14.12 16.97 -10.09
N ALA A 300 -14.46 17.51 -11.27
CA ALA A 300 -15.08 18.84 -11.39
C ALA A 300 -16.46 18.90 -10.71
N LEU A 301 -17.26 17.83 -10.78
CA LEU A 301 -18.53 17.76 -10.06
C LEU A 301 -18.33 17.70 -8.54
N GLN A 302 -17.29 17.00 -8.06
CA GLN A 302 -16.94 16.95 -6.63
C GLN A 302 -16.56 18.33 -6.09
N TYR A 303 -15.84 19.13 -6.87
CA TYR A 303 -15.40 20.49 -6.52
C TYR A 303 -16.24 21.60 -7.17
N GLY A 304 -17.46 21.28 -7.61
CA GLY A 304 -18.30 22.17 -8.42
C GLY A 304 -18.45 23.62 -7.91
N PRO A 305 -18.53 23.88 -6.59
CA PRO A 305 -18.57 25.25 -6.07
C PRO A 305 -17.29 26.07 -6.32
N TYR A 306 -16.15 25.43 -6.53
CA TYR A 306 -14.82 26.08 -6.59
C TYR A 306 -14.12 25.92 -7.94
N VAL A 307 -14.68 25.11 -8.85
CA VAL A 307 -14.04 24.74 -10.12
C VAL A 307 -15.03 24.89 -11.27
N GLU A 308 -14.60 25.57 -12.32
CA GLU A 308 -15.31 25.63 -13.60
C GLU A 308 -14.42 25.11 -14.73
N ILE A 309 -14.91 24.13 -15.50
CA ILE A 309 -14.23 23.68 -16.72
C ILE A 309 -14.48 24.68 -17.85
N LEU A 310 -13.39 25.17 -18.45
CA LEU A 310 -13.41 26.09 -19.59
C LEU A 310 -13.27 25.34 -20.92
N GLU A 311 -12.34 24.38 -20.99
CA GLU A 311 -12.05 23.56 -22.17
C GLU A 311 -11.70 22.12 -21.77
N PRO A 312 -12.02 21.11 -22.60
CA PRO A 312 -12.70 21.21 -23.89
C PRO A 312 -14.21 21.47 -23.73
N GLU A 313 -14.83 22.06 -24.76
CA GLU A 313 -16.26 22.40 -24.75
C GLU A 313 -17.15 21.15 -24.57
N SER A 314 -16.73 20.01 -25.14
CA SER A 314 -17.38 18.72 -24.98
C SER A 314 -17.54 18.34 -23.50
N LEU A 315 -16.48 18.47 -22.70
CA LEU A 315 -16.47 18.17 -21.28
C LEU A 315 -17.32 19.16 -20.49
N ARG A 316 -17.21 20.46 -20.82
CA ARG A 316 -18.02 21.52 -20.20
C ARG A 316 -19.52 21.26 -20.39
N ASN A 317 -19.94 20.88 -21.59
CA ASN A 317 -21.35 20.58 -21.88
C ASN A 317 -21.84 19.33 -21.14
N GLN A 318 -21.03 18.27 -21.06
CA GLN A 318 -21.35 17.09 -20.25
C GLN A 318 -21.53 17.40 -18.75
N ILE A 319 -20.77 18.35 -18.22
CA ILE A 319 -20.92 18.80 -16.83
C ILE A 319 -22.23 19.59 -16.67
N LYS A 320 -22.55 20.51 -17.59
CA LYS A 320 -23.82 21.25 -17.56
C LYS A 320 -25.03 20.32 -17.55
N GLU A 321 -25.04 19.31 -18.40
CA GLU A 321 -26.10 18.29 -18.44
C GLU A 321 -26.20 17.56 -17.09
N SER A 322 -25.06 17.17 -16.52
CA SER A 322 -25.03 16.45 -15.24
C SER A 322 -25.54 17.32 -14.09
N ILE A 323 -25.18 18.61 -14.07
CA ILE A 323 -25.67 19.57 -13.07
C ILE A 323 -27.18 19.78 -13.22
N ALA A 324 -27.69 19.92 -14.45
CA ALA A 324 -29.12 20.06 -14.69
C ALA A 324 -29.90 18.83 -14.18
N ASP A 325 -29.40 17.62 -14.46
CA ASP A 325 -30.01 16.39 -13.98
C ASP A 325 -29.86 16.18 -12.47
N MET A 326 -28.76 16.66 -11.87
CA MET A 326 -28.61 16.70 -10.41
C MET A 326 -29.63 17.65 -9.79
N SER A 327 -29.74 18.88 -10.32
CA SER A 327 -30.69 19.88 -9.81
C SER A 327 -32.11 19.35 -9.79
N LYS A 328 -32.57 18.71 -10.87
CA LYS A 328 -33.91 18.10 -10.94
C LYS A 328 -34.20 17.12 -9.80
N LYS A 329 -33.19 16.40 -9.28
CA LYS A 329 -33.35 15.43 -8.20
C LYS A 329 -33.51 16.07 -6.82
N TYR A 330 -33.15 17.34 -6.67
CA TYR A 330 -33.22 18.09 -5.41
C TYR A 330 -34.18 19.29 -5.52
N SER A 331 -34.95 19.36 -6.61
CA SER A 331 -35.94 20.42 -6.84
C SER A 331 -37.27 20.20 -6.12
N ASP A 332 -37.37 19.13 -5.31
CA ASP A 332 -38.54 18.79 -4.48
C ASP A 332 -38.39 19.28 -3.04
#